data_AF-A0A1B7VHG2-F1
#
_entry.id   AF-A0A1B7VHG2-F1
#
_cell.length_a   1.000
_cell.length_b   1.000
_cell.length_c   1.000
_cell.angle_alpha   90.00
_cell.angle_beta   90.00
_cell.angle_gamma   90.00
#
_symmetry.space_group_name_H-M   'P 1'
#
loop_
_entity.id
_entity.type
_entity.pdbx_description
1 polymer ?
#
loop_
_entity_poly.entity_id
_entity_poly.type
_entity_poly.pdbx_seq_one_letter_code
_entity_poly.pdbx_strand_id
1 'polypeptide(L)'
;MKEQDLTAKLNEQIKISGTAENARLGAIVMTEDFTPIFLSGIKEWDSKIVGKLVVVTGVLRRKLLAPKATVGPNGEISHGVGGDSFVLENPTWTDNE
;
A
#
# COMPACT_ATOMS: atom_id res chain seq x y z
N MET A 1 -1.33 -6.17 11.29
CA MET A 1 0.16 -6.11 11.36
C MET A 1 0.55 -4.64 11.37
N LYS A 2 1.55 -4.23 12.16
CA LYS A 2 1.88 -2.81 12.33
C LYS A 2 2.96 -2.34 11.34
N GLU A 3 3.03 -1.03 11.08
CA GLU A 3 4.11 -0.42 10.27
C GLU A 3 5.53 -0.82 10.72
N GLN A 4 5.77 -0.89 12.02
CA GLN A 4 7.08 -1.28 12.57
C GLN A 4 7.45 -2.72 12.18
N ASP A 5 6.46 -3.62 12.16
CA ASP A 5 6.66 -5.02 11.76
C ASP A 5 6.92 -5.14 10.25
N LEU A 6 6.28 -4.28 9.44
CA LEU A 6 6.50 -4.23 8.00
C LEU A 6 7.95 -3.86 7.66
N THR A 7 8.52 -2.89 8.37
CA THR A 7 9.90 -2.46 8.14
C THR A 7 10.89 -3.59 8.42
N ALA A 8 10.63 -4.43 9.43
CA ALA A 8 11.48 -5.58 9.75
C ALA A 8 11.40 -6.69 8.70
N LYS A 9 10.32 -6.76 7.92
CA LYS A 9 10.07 -7.79 6.89
C LYS A 9 10.31 -7.30 5.46
N LEU A 10 11.04 -6.20 5.30
CA LEU A 10 11.40 -5.71 3.97
C LEU A 10 12.21 -6.76 3.21
N ASN A 11 11.87 -6.92 1.92
CA ASN A 11 12.43 -7.90 0.99
C ASN A 11 12.03 -9.36 1.26
N GLU A 12 11.13 -9.62 2.22
CA GLU A 12 10.58 -10.94 2.48
C GLU A 12 9.23 -11.13 1.79
N GLN A 13 8.90 -12.39 1.50
CA GLN A 13 7.54 -12.75 1.14
C GLN A 13 6.68 -12.77 2.39
N ILE A 14 5.68 -11.90 2.44
CA ILE A 14 4.77 -11.77 3.58
C ILE A 14 3.33 -12.06 3.15
N LYS A 15 2.50 -12.33 4.15
CA LYS A 15 1.04 -12.41 4.02
C LYS A 15 0.43 -11.33 4.91
N ILE A 16 -0.46 -10.53 4.35
CA ILE A 16 -1.13 -9.44 5.06
C ILE A 16 -2.63 -9.46 4.83
N SER A 17 -3.39 -9.20 5.90
CA SER A 17 -4.83 -9.01 5.86
C SER A 17 -5.18 -7.53 5.95
N GLY A 18 -6.23 -7.13 5.22
CA GLY A 18 -6.77 -5.78 5.28
C GLY A 18 -7.91 -5.59 4.30
N THR A 19 -8.45 -4.38 4.24
CA THR A 19 -9.55 -4.03 3.35
C THR A 19 -9.01 -3.66 1.97
N ALA A 20 -9.62 -4.20 0.92
CA ALA A 20 -9.30 -3.83 -0.46
C ALA A 20 -9.86 -2.44 -0.79
N GLU A 21 -8.98 -1.47 -1.09
CA GLU A 21 -9.36 -0.08 -1.36
C GLU A 21 -8.63 0.45 -2.60
N ASN A 22 -9.25 1.41 -3.30
CA ASN A 22 -8.65 2.07 -4.47
C ASN A 22 -8.12 3.45 -4.08
N ALA A 23 -6.80 3.61 -4.06
CA ALA A 23 -6.14 4.91 -3.84
C ALA A 23 -5.82 5.60 -5.16
N ARG A 24 -5.45 6.89 -5.11
CA ARG A 24 -5.10 7.67 -6.32
C ARG A 24 -3.97 7.06 -7.15
N LEU A 25 -3.03 6.36 -6.52
CA LEU A 25 -1.84 5.80 -7.18
C LEU A 25 -1.97 4.30 -7.50
N GLY A 26 -3.09 3.66 -7.14
CA GLY A 26 -3.31 2.25 -7.43
C GLY A 26 -4.17 1.54 -6.39
N ALA A 27 -4.32 0.23 -6.58
CA ALA A 27 -4.96 -0.66 -5.61
C ALA A 27 -4.10 -0.75 -4.34
N ILE A 28 -4.75 -0.65 -3.17
CA ILE A 28 -4.12 -0.81 -1.87
C ILE A 28 -4.83 -1.86 -1.02
N VAL A 29 -4.09 -2.45 -0.11
CA VAL A 29 -4.66 -3.10 1.08
C VAL A 29 -4.53 -2.12 2.23
N MET A 30 -5.66 -1.75 2.83
CA MET A 30 -5.70 -0.95 4.05
C MET A 30 -5.63 -1.88 5.25
N THR A 31 -4.54 -1.81 6.02
CA THR A 31 -4.40 -2.59 7.26
C THR A 31 -5.26 -2.01 8.38
N GLU A 32 -5.45 -2.79 9.45
CA GLU A 32 -6.20 -2.36 10.65
C GLU A 32 -5.63 -1.11 11.33
N ASP A 33 -4.33 -0.86 11.20
CA ASP A 33 -3.67 0.34 11.73
C ASP A 33 -3.67 1.51 10.74
N PHE A 34 -4.50 1.43 9.69
CA PHE A 34 -4.62 2.43 8.62
C PHE A 34 -3.33 2.67 7.81
N THR A 35 -2.42 1.68 7.79
CA THR A 35 -1.24 1.72 6.92
C THR A 35 -1.61 1.26 5.50
N PRO A 36 -1.49 2.12 4.47
CA PRO A 36 -1.77 1.70 3.10
C PRO A 36 -0.60 0.88 2.53
N ILE A 37 -0.91 -0.27 1.95
CA ILE A 37 0.07 -1.08 1.20
C ILE A 37 -0.35 -1.20 -0.25
N PHE A 38 0.48 -0.67 -1.15
CA PHE A 38 0.22 -0.70 -2.59
C PHE A 38 0.49 -2.07 -3.19
N LEU A 39 -0.33 -2.44 -4.18
CA LEU A 39 -0.14 -3.66 -4.95
C LEU A 39 0.55 -3.35 -6.27
N SER A 40 1.79 -3.80 -6.42
CA SER A 40 2.60 -3.51 -7.60
C SER A 40 1.93 -4.07 -8.86
N GLY A 41 1.74 -3.22 -9.86
CA GLY A 41 1.13 -3.60 -11.14
C GLY A 41 -0.40 -3.67 -11.13
N ILE A 42 -1.05 -3.51 -9.97
CA ILE A 42 -2.50 -3.53 -9.86
C ILE A 42 -3.02 -2.10 -9.79
N LYS A 43 -3.71 -1.67 -10.85
CA LYS A 43 -4.21 -0.29 -10.96
C LYS A 43 -5.42 -0.04 -10.06
N GLU A 44 -6.30 -1.02 -9.96
CA GLU A 44 -7.53 -0.96 -9.18
C GLU A 44 -8.00 -2.36 -8.84
N TRP A 45 -8.70 -2.50 -7.72
CA TRP A 45 -9.47 -3.69 -7.40
C TRP A 45 -10.76 -3.72 -8.21
N ASP A 46 -11.21 -4.94 -8.54
CA ASP A 46 -12.56 -5.13 -9.05
C ASP A 46 -13.59 -4.61 -8.02
N SER A 47 -14.61 -3.90 -8.51
CA SER A 47 -15.77 -3.43 -7.75
C SER A 47 -16.39 -4.47 -6.80
N LYS A 48 -16.31 -5.77 -7.11
CA LYS A 48 -16.81 -6.88 -6.29
C LYS A 48 -15.94 -7.19 -5.07
N ILE A 49 -14.69 -6.73 -5.08
CA ILE A 49 -13.68 -6.97 -4.05
C ILE A 49 -13.47 -5.71 -3.20
N VAL A 50 -13.64 -4.51 -3.78
CA VAL A 50 -13.53 -3.23 -3.04
C VAL A 50 -14.40 -3.25 -1.79
N GLY A 51 -13.82 -2.83 -0.66
CA GLY A 51 -14.46 -2.80 0.65
C GLY A 51 -14.50 -4.15 1.39
N LYS A 52 -14.08 -5.26 0.75
CA LYS A 52 -13.99 -6.57 1.40
C LYS A 52 -12.66 -6.75 2.12
N LEU A 53 -12.69 -7.60 3.15
CA LEU A 53 -11.47 -8.09 3.78
C LEU A 53 -10.79 -9.11 2.86
N VAL A 54 -9.55 -8.83 2.51
CA VAL A 54 -8.72 -9.69 1.67
C VAL A 54 -7.46 -10.09 2.40
N VAL A 55 -6.88 -11.21 1.99
CA VAL A 55 -5.55 -11.60 2.43
C VAL A 55 -4.63 -11.68 1.24
N VAL A 56 -3.60 -10.84 1.23
CA VAL A 56 -2.68 -10.67 0.11
C VAL A 56 -1.30 -11.18 0.50
N THR A 57 -0.68 -11.94 -0.41
CA THR A 57 0.68 -12.44 -0.29
C THR A 57 1.53 -11.78 -1.37
N GLY A 58 2.77 -11.41 -1.03
CA GLY A 58 3.71 -10.83 -2.00
C GLY A 58 5.04 -10.51 -1.33
N VAL A 59 5.99 -10.01 -2.12
CA VAL A 59 7.29 -9.56 -1.60
C VAL A 59 7.19 -8.11 -1.17
N LEU A 60 7.44 -7.83 0.10
CA LEU A 60 7.34 -6.47 0.64
C LEU A 60 8.54 -5.63 0.24
N ARG A 61 8.28 -4.44 -0.30
CA ARG A 61 9.28 -3.42 -0.65
C ARG A 61 8.89 -2.06 -0.09
N ARG A 62 9.89 -1.20 0.03
CA ARG A 62 9.69 0.25 0.23
C ARG A 62 10.03 0.96 -1.08
N LYS A 63 9.10 1.75 -1.63
CA LYS A 63 9.31 2.48 -2.88
C LYS A 63 8.80 3.90 -2.80
N LEU A 64 9.51 4.82 -3.44
CA LEU A 64 9.01 6.17 -3.67
C LEU A 64 7.99 6.14 -4.82
N LEU A 65 6.70 6.18 -4.49
CA LEU A 65 5.61 6.13 -5.48
C LEU A 65 5.13 7.51 -5.94
N ALA A 66 5.40 8.55 -5.17
CA ALA A 66 5.15 9.93 -5.52
C ALA A 66 6.42 10.76 -5.30
N PRO A 67 6.66 11.81 -6.10
CA PRO A 67 7.73 12.75 -5.80
C PRO A 67 7.57 13.27 -4.37
N LYS A 68 8.70 13.41 -3.66
CA LYS A 68 8.69 13.98 -2.31
C LYS A 68 7.97 15.32 -2.35
N ALA A 69 7.05 15.53 -1.41
CA ALA A 69 6.44 16.84 -1.23
C ALA A 69 7.56 17.86 -0.97
N THR A 70 7.82 18.73 -1.95
CA THR A 70 8.65 19.91 -1.77
C THR A 70 7.83 20.97 -1.04
N VAL A 71 8.46 21.61 -0.05
CA VAL A 71 7.94 22.82 0.59
C VAL A 71 8.52 24.01 -0.15
N GLY A 72 7.67 24.82 -0.77
CA GLY A 72 8.05 26.07 -1.42
C GLY A 72 8.55 27.11 -0.41
N PRO A 73 9.26 28.16 -0.86
CA PRO A 73 9.84 29.18 0.01
C PRO A 73 8.81 29.94 0.87
N ASN A 74 7.52 29.83 0.56
CA ASN A 74 6.40 30.44 1.28
C ASN A 74 5.58 29.44 2.13
N GLY A 75 6.08 28.21 2.33
CA GLY A 75 5.39 27.16 3.10
C GLY A 75 4.35 26.37 2.31
N GLU A 76 4.31 26.52 0.98
CA GLU A 76 3.44 25.74 0.08
C GLU A 76 3.91 24.28 0.07
N ILE A 77 3.05 23.32 0.43
CA ILE A 77 3.38 21.90 0.37
C ILE A 77 2.84 21.34 -0.95
N SER A 78 3.71 20.85 -1.83
CA SER A 78 3.27 20.16 -3.05
C SER A 78 2.55 18.85 -2.72
N HIS A 79 1.64 18.38 -3.60
CA HIS A 79 0.82 17.17 -3.42
C HIS A 79 1.60 15.84 -3.40
N GLY A 80 2.89 15.87 -3.05
CA GLY A 80 3.69 14.66 -2.84
C GLY A 80 3.23 13.90 -1.60
N VAL A 81 3.52 12.60 -1.55
CA VAL A 81 3.40 11.80 -0.34
C VAL A 81 4.72 11.91 0.42
N GLY A 82 4.66 12.21 1.72
CA GLY A 82 5.84 12.24 2.57
C GLY A 82 6.39 10.83 2.78
N GLY A 83 7.48 10.50 2.09
CA GLY A 83 8.26 9.28 2.33
C GLY A 83 7.94 8.09 1.42
N ASP A 84 8.74 7.04 1.58
CA ASP A 84 8.61 5.81 0.80
C ASP A 84 7.36 5.05 1.24
N SER A 85 6.58 4.55 0.27
CA SER A 85 5.38 3.74 0.50
C SER A 85 5.71 2.25 0.58
N PHE A 86 4.92 1.49 1.33
CA PHE A 86 4.97 0.03 1.30
C PHE A 86 4.31 -0.49 0.04
N VAL A 87 4.98 -1.44 -0.62
CA VAL A 87 4.52 -2.06 -1.86
C VAL A 87 4.69 -3.57 -1.78
N LEU A 88 3.66 -4.33 -2.13
CA LEU A 88 3.76 -5.76 -2.39
C LEU A 88 4.02 -6.02 -3.87
N GLU A 89 5.16 -6.61 -4.17
CA GLU A 89 5.49 -7.12 -5.50
C GLU A 89 4.91 -8.51 -5.72
N ASN A 90 4.51 -8.79 -6.96
CA ASN A 90 3.87 -10.03 -7.39
C ASN A 90 2.71 -10.45 -6.47
N PRO A 91 1.74 -9.54 -6.22
CA PRO A 91 0.69 -9.80 -5.25
C PRO A 91 -0.24 -10.91 -5.73
N THR A 92 -0.59 -11.83 -4.83
CA THR A 92 -1.67 -12.81 -4.97
C THR A 92 -2.61 -12.67 -3.79
N TRP A 93 -3.91 -12.89 -3.98
CA TRP A 93 -4.88 -12.70 -2.89
C TRP A 93 -5.99 -13.72 -2.90
N THR A 94 -6.59 -13.86 -1.72
CA THR A 94 -7.84 -14.58 -1.51
C THR A 94 -8.81 -13.63 -0.82
N ASP A 95 -10.05 -13.56 -1.32
CA ASP A 95 -11.15 -12.97 -0.59
C ASP A 95 -11.71 -13.99 0.41
N ASN A 96 -12.06 -13.51 1.61
CA ASN A 96 -12.85 -14.30 2.54
C ASN A 96 -14.31 -13.96 2.24
N GLU A 97 -14.98 -14.81 1.45
CA GLU A 97 -16.44 -14.74 1.22
C GLU A 97 -17.23 -14.92 2.52
#